data_AF-A0AA43L8J6-F1
#
_entry.id   AF-A0AA43L8J6-F1
#
_cell.length_a   1.000
_cell.length_b   1.000
_cell.length_c   1.000
_cell.angle_alpha   90.00
_cell.angle_beta   90.00
_cell.angle_gamma   90.00
#
_symmetry.space_group_name_H-M   'P 1'
#
loop_
_entity.id
_entity.type
_entity.pdbx_description
1 polymer ?
#
loop_
_entity_poly.entity_id
_entity_poly.type
_entity_poly.pdbx_seq_one_letter_code
_entity_poly.pdbx_strand_id
1 'polypeptide(L)' 'MTINSLTAAKIRLMANACITRYDREEGPIESIIASYNMQPDNEILVKEQIIDKRSDIPFTEHILSEQSSSAI' A
#
# COMPACT_ATOMS: atom_id res chain seq x y z
N MET A 1 -19.81 0.46 17.06
CA MET A 1 -18.81 1.02 16.13
C MET A 1 -18.60 -0.03 15.05
N THR A 2 -19.30 0.08 13.91
CA THR A 2 -19.16 -0.89 12.82
C THR A 2 -17.86 -0.60 12.08
N ILE A 3 -16.88 -1.47 12.27
CA ILE A 3 -15.62 -1.46 11.52
C ILE A 3 -15.99 -1.85 10.09
N ASN A 4 -16.06 -0.88 9.18
CA ASN A 4 -16.32 -1.12 7.75
C ASN A 4 -15.04 -1.66 7.09
N SER A 5 -14.57 -2.83 7.54
CA SER A 5 -13.48 -3.55 6.92
C SER A 5 -13.89 -3.98 5.51
N LEU A 6 -13.02 -3.74 4.53
CA LEU A 6 -13.22 -4.24 3.19
C LEU A 6 -13.11 -5.78 3.20
N THR A 7 -13.95 -6.45 2.41
CA THR A 7 -13.78 -7.89 2.21
C THR A 7 -12.48 -8.16 1.46
N ALA A 8 -11.90 -9.36 1.62
CA ALA A 8 -10.69 -9.75 0.91
C ALA A 8 -10.81 -9.60 -0.62
N ALA A 9 -12.00 -9.83 -1.19
CA ALA A 9 -12.26 -9.60 -2.61
C ALA A 9 -12.14 -8.11 -3.01
N LYS A 10 -12.63 -7.20 -2.16
CA LYS A 10 -12.49 -5.76 -2.39
C LYS A 10 -11.03 -5.32 -2.24
N ILE A 11 -10.28 -5.83 -1.25
CA ILE A 11 -8.85 -5.54 -1.12
C ILE A 11 -8.09 -5.91 -2.39
N ARG A 12 -8.32 -7.12 -2.94
CA ARG A 12 -7.71 -7.55 -4.22
C ARG A 12 -8.08 -6.66 -5.39
N LEU A 13 -9.34 -6.23 -5.48
CA LEU A 13 -9.81 -5.33 -6.53
C LEU A 13 -9.10 -3.96 -6.43
N MET A 14 -9.02 -3.41 -5.22
CA MET A 14 -8.39 -2.12 -4.95
C MET A 14 -6.90 -2.17 -5.26
N ALA A 15 -6.19 -3.23 -4.84
CA ALA A 15 -4.77 -3.42 -5.14
C ALA A 15 -4.51 -3.44 -6.66
N ASN A 16 -5.29 -4.22 -7.42
CA ASN A 16 -5.15 -4.27 -8.88
C ASN A 16 -5.47 -2.92 -9.53
N ALA A 17 -6.46 -2.19 -9.02
CA ALA A 17 -6.79 -0.86 -9.50
C ALA A 17 -5.64 0.13 -9.25
N CYS A 18 -5.03 0.11 -8.06
CA CYS A 18 -3.89 0.95 -7.73
C CYS A 18 -2.69 0.65 -8.63
N ILE A 19 -2.37 -0.63 -8.83
CA ILE A 19 -1.29 -1.07 -9.74
C ILE A 19 -1.56 -0.58 -11.16
N THR A 20 -2.79 -0.74 -11.67
CA THR A 20 -3.14 -0.29 -13.03
C THR A 20 -2.95 1.21 -13.21
N ARG A 21 -3.30 2.02 -12.20
CA ARG A 21 -3.13 3.48 -12.23
C ARG A 21 -1.65 3.88 -12.14
N TYR A 22 -0.87 3.12 -11.37
CA TYR A 22 0.58 3.30 -11.27
C TYR A 22 1.26 2.98 -12.61
N ASP A 23 0.89 1.87 -13.26
CA ASP A 23 1.39 1.47 -14.57
C ASP A 23 0.99 2.48 -15.69
N ARG A 24 -0.04 3.30 -15.44
CA ARG A 24 -0.45 4.41 -16.30
C ARG A 24 0.27 5.73 -15.98
N GLU A 25 1.25 5.70 -15.09
CA GLU A 25 2.02 6.86 -14.66
C GLU A 25 1.14 7.98 -14.07
N GLU A 26 -0.03 7.63 -13.50
CA GLU A 26 -0.94 8.61 -12.88
C GLU A 26 -0.34 9.25 -11.60
N GLY A 27 0.72 8.66 -11.05
CA GLY A 27 1.48 9.20 -9.92
C GLY A 27 2.12 8.11 -9.05
N PRO A 28 2.73 8.51 -7.91
CA PRO A 28 3.27 7.58 -6.92
C PRO A 28 2.19 6.66 -6.36
N ILE A 29 2.56 5.41 -6.06
CA ILE A 29 1.62 4.40 -5.59
C ILE A 29 0.92 4.82 -4.29
N GLU A 30 1.60 5.54 -3.39
CA GLU A 30 1.01 6.00 -2.13
C GLU A 30 -0.05 7.08 -2.36
N SER A 31 0.17 7.98 -3.31
CA SER A 31 -0.81 9.00 -3.69
C SER A 31 -2.06 8.35 -4.30
N ILE A 32 -1.87 7.33 -5.14
CA ILE A 32 -2.97 6.57 -5.74
C ILE A 32 -3.78 5.85 -4.65
N ILE A 33 -3.13 5.19 -3.70
CA ILE A 33 -3.80 4.50 -2.59
C ILE A 33 -4.58 5.51 -1.73
N ALA A 34 -3.96 6.63 -1.36
CA ALA A 34 -4.58 7.69 -0.58
C ALA A 34 -5.80 8.31 -1.28
N SER A 35 -5.82 8.35 -2.62
CA SER A 35 -6.95 8.89 -3.40
C SER A 35 -8.27 8.17 -3.17
N TYR A 36 -8.24 6.93 -2.67
CA TYR A 36 -9.44 6.16 -2.37
C TYR A 36 -10.03 6.45 -0.98
N ASN A 37 -9.40 7.30 -0.16
CA ASN A 37 -9.87 7.74 1.16
C ASN A 37 -10.37 6.57 2.04
N MET A 38 -9.56 5.51 2.09
CA MET A 38 -9.87 4.30 2.85
C MET A 38 -9.61 4.51 4.35
N GLN A 39 -10.19 3.63 5.17
CA GLN A 39 -9.77 3.52 6.58
C GLN A 39 -8.33 3.01 6.66
N PRO A 40 -7.53 3.41 7.67
CA PRO A 40 -6.13 3.03 7.79
C PRO A 40 -5.88 1.52 7.70
N ASP A 41 -6.70 0.70 8.36
CA ASP A 41 -6.58 -0.76 8.33
C ASP A 41 -6.74 -1.33 6.92
N ASN A 42 -7.69 -0.79 6.15
CA ASN A 42 -7.93 -1.21 4.77
C ASN A 42 -6.79 -0.72 3.85
N GLU A 43 -6.22 0.44 4.13
CA GLU A 43 -5.08 0.98 3.39
C GLU A 43 -3.85 0.08 3.53
N ILE A 44 -3.56 -0.37 4.76
CA ILE A 44 -2.48 -1.31 5.06
C ILE A 44 -2.67 -2.62 4.30
N LEU A 45 -3.87 -3.21 4.36
CA LEU A 45 -4.17 -4.45 3.65
C LEU A 45 -4.03 -4.32 2.12
N VAL A 46 -4.38 -3.16 1.56
CA VAL A 46 -4.17 -2.89 0.13
C VAL A 46 -2.68 -2.74 -0.19
N LYS A 47 -1.90 -2.04 0.65
CA LYS A 47 -0.44 -1.91 0.48
C LYS A 47 0.24 -3.28 0.50
N GLU A 48 -0.04 -4.12 1.51
CA GLU A 48 0.48 -5.49 1.61
C GLU A 48 0.15 -6.31 0.36
N GLN A 49 -1.10 -6.23 -0.12
CA GLN A 49 -1.52 -6.95 -1.31
C GLN A 49 -0.83 -6.47 -2.60
N ILE A 50 -0.46 -5.19 -2.67
CA ILE A 50 0.31 -4.64 -3.80
C ILE A 50 1.76 -5.12 -3.71
N ILE A 51 2.39 -5.06 -2.54
CA ILE A 51 3.77 -5.54 -2.33
C ILE A 51 3.90 -7.03 -2.68
N ASP A 52 2.93 -7.86 -2.26
CA ASP A 52 2.88 -9.29 -2.59
C ASP A 52 2.78 -9.56 -4.11
N LYS A 53 2.09 -8.68 -4.85
CA LYS A 53 1.90 -8.83 -6.31
C LYS A 53 3.02 -8.19 -7.14
N ARG A 54 3.57 -7.09 -6.67
CA ARG A 54 4.45 -6.17 -7.38
C ARG A 54 5.49 -5.64 -6.40
N SER A 55 6.38 -6.51 -5.97
CA SER A 55 7.51 -6.17 -5.10
C SER A 55 8.53 -5.22 -5.76
N ASP A 56 8.39 -4.99 -7.07
CA ASP A 56 9.16 -4.04 -7.86
C ASP A 56 8.73 -2.58 -7.67
N ILE A 57 7.49 -2.34 -7.19
CA ILE A 57 7.00 -0.98 -7.00
C ILE A 57 7.68 -0.37 -5.76
N PRO A 58 8.37 0.77 -5.90
CA PRO A 58 9.01 1.42 -4.77
C PRO A 58 7.96 2.07 -3.89
N PHE A 59 7.79 1.53 -2.68
CA PHE A 59 7.11 2.20 -1.59
C PHE A 59 8.16 2.98 -0.78
N THR A 60 7.87 4.24 -0.51
CA THR A 60 8.76 5.19 0.21
C THR A 60 9.04 4.74 1.65
N GLU A 61 8.32 3.74 2.16
CA GLU A 61 8.43 3.22 3.53
C GLU A 61 9.04 1.81 3.59
N HIS A 62 10.07 1.54 2.79
CA HIS A 62 10.93 0.36 2.92
C HIS A 62 12.41 0.73 3.19
N ILE A 63 12.65 1.78 3.99
CA ILE A 63 13.95 2.01 4.67
C ILE A 63 13.75 1.84 6.18
N LEU A 64 13.59 0.60 6.64
CA LEU A 64 13.79 0.22 8.05
C LEU A 64 14.55 -1.11 8.12
N SER A 65 15.77 -1.12 7.62
CA SER A 65 16.89 -1.93 8.08
C SER A 65 18.14 -1.13 7.70
N GLU A 66 18.77 -0.37 8.57
CA GLU A 66 19.57 -0.86 9.70
C GLU A 66 19.44 0.06 10.93
N GLN A 67 18.81 -0.44 11.99
CA GLN A 67 19.20 -0.07 13.35
C GLN A 67 20.37 -0.99 13.72
N SER A 68 21.59 -0.47 13.66
CA SER A 68 22.76 -1.04 14.33
C SER A 68 23.51 0.08 15.04
N SER A 69 23.15 0.27 16.32
CA SER A 69 24.07 0.45 17.44
C SER A 69 25.48 0.98 17.13
N SER A 70 25.78 2.21 17.54
CA SER A 70 26.68 2.43 18.68
C SER A 70 26.63 3.90 19.07
N ALA A 71 26.17 4.14 20.29
CA ALA A 71 26.61 5.31 21.03
C ALA A 71 28.14 5.25 21.17
N ILE A 72 28.80 6.37 20.92
CA ILE A 72 30.10 6.71 21.51
C ILE A 72 29.97 8.15 21.98
#